data_AF-A0A3D1LG24-F1
#
_entry.id   AF-A0A3D1LG24-F1
#
_cell.length_a   1.000
_cell.length_b   1.000
_cell.length_c   1.000
_cell.angle_alpha   90.00
_cell.angle_beta   90.00
_cell.angle_gamma   90.00
#
_symmetry.space_group_name_H-M   'P 1'
#
loop_
_entity.id
_entity.type
_entity.pdbx_description
1 polymer ?
#
loop_
_entity_poly.entity_id
_entity_poly.type
_entity_poly.pdbx_seq_one_letter_code
_entity_poly.pdbx_strand_id
1 'polypeptide(L)'
;MKKRLLSVLLLLALAFTLLPTTALAGNDLSSFTDAASISSDALPAMQWAVAQAIIRGDNFQLNPQSGATRASACAMLHRFFVT
;
A
#
# COMPACT_ATOMS: atom_id res chain seq x y z
N MET A 1 -11.32 -9.32 39.89
CA MET A 1 -10.28 -9.22 38.85
C MET A 1 -10.82 -9.42 37.43
N LYS A 2 -11.63 -10.46 37.16
CA LYS A 2 -12.25 -10.74 35.83
C LYS A 2 -12.99 -9.55 35.17
N LYS A 3 -13.77 -8.77 35.95
CA LYS A 3 -14.52 -7.60 35.43
C LYS A 3 -13.61 -6.44 34.96
N ARG A 4 -12.42 -6.30 35.57
CA ARG A 4 -11.43 -5.28 35.16
C ARG A 4 -10.67 -5.72 33.91
N LEU A 5 -10.38 -7.01 33.78
CA LEU A 5 -9.86 -7.60 32.53
C LEU A 5 -10.83 -7.40 31.35
N LEU A 6 -12.12 -7.63 31.57
CA LEU A 6 -13.15 -7.46 30.52
C LEU A 6 -13.24 -6.00 30.03
N SER A 7 -13.15 -5.03 30.95
CA SER A 7 -13.18 -3.60 30.61
C SER A 7 -11.92 -3.16 29.85
N VAL A 8 -10.74 -3.67 30.22
CA VAL A 8 -9.48 -3.36 29.50
C VAL A 8 -9.49 -3.97 28.10
N LEU A 9 -10.01 -5.19 27.95
CA LEU A 9 -10.15 -5.83 26.63
C LEU A 9 -11.09 -5.03 25.71
N LEU A 10 -12.20 -4.53 26.24
CA LEU A 10 -13.17 -3.73 25.48
C LEU A 10 -12.58 -2.39 25.03
N LEU A 11 -11.80 -1.73 25.89
CA LEU A 11 -11.08 -0.50 25.56
C LEU A 11 -9.99 -0.73 24.50
N LEU A 12 -9.28 -1.87 24.57
CA LEU A 12 -8.28 -2.24 23.56
C LEU A 12 -8.93 -2.52 22.19
N ALA A 13 -10.07 -3.22 22.18
CA ALA A 13 -10.83 -3.47 20.95
C ALA A 13 -11.33 -2.17 20.31
N LEU A 14 -11.83 -1.23 21.12
CA LEU A 14 -12.24 0.09 20.63
C LEU A 14 -11.06 0.89 20.06
N ALA A 15 -9.90 0.87 20.73
CA ALA A 15 -8.69 1.51 20.23
C ALA A 15 -8.24 0.90 18.89
N PHE A 16 -8.38 -0.42 18.71
CA PHE A 16 -8.02 -1.09 17.47
C PHE A 16 -8.94 -0.72 16.30
N THR A 17 -10.22 -0.45 16.56
CA THR A 17 -11.16 0.04 15.53
C THR A 17 -10.92 1.50 15.11
N LEU A 18 -10.22 2.28 15.93
CA LEU A 18 -9.87 3.67 15.67
C LEU A 18 -8.53 3.82 14.91
N LEU A 19 -7.77 2.73 14.76
CA LEU A 19 -6.58 2.73 13.92
C LEU A 19 -7.02 2.98 12.47
N PRO A 20 -6.40 3.93 11.75
CA PRO A 20 -6.64 4.07 10.32
C PRO A 20 -6.23 2.75 9.66
N THR A 21 -7.17 2.01 9.09
CA THR A 21 -6.86 0.79 8.31
C THR A 21 -5.95 1.10 7.12
N THR A 22 -5.94 2.36 6.67
CA THR A 22 -5.01 2.91 5.67
C THR A 22 -3.56 2.92 6.14
N ALA A 23 -3.28 2.96 7.46
CA ALA A 23 -1.91 2.89 7.98
C ALA A 23 -1.31 1.48 7.88
N LEU A 24 -2.15 0.45 7.78
CA LEU A 24 -1.72 -0.95 7.62
C LEU A 24 -1.86 -1.49 6.19
N ALA A 25 -2.50 -0.75 5.28
CA ALA A 25 -2.77 -1.22 3.93
C ALA A 25 -1.55 -1.02 3.02
N GLY A 26 -0.76 -2.09 2.81
CA GLY A 26 0.10 -2.29 1.64
C GLY A 26 1.03 -1.14 1.27
N ASN A 27 1.57 -0.46 2.27
CA ASN A 27 2.48 0.68 2.10
C ASN A 27 3.96 0.28 2.04
N ASP A 28 4.23 -1.02 2.09
CA ASP A 28 5.58 -1.53 2.05
C ASP A 28 6.10 -1.65 0.61
N LEU A 29 6.97 -0.70 0.25
CA LEU A 29 7.73 -0.72 -0.99
C LEU A 29 9.19 -1.16 -0.77
N SER A 30 9.55 -1.62 0.43
CA SER A 30 10.94 -2.00 0.76
C SER A 30 11.49 -3.17 -0.05
N SER A 31 10.60 -3.95 -0.67
CA SER A 31 10.96 -5.02 -1.61
C SER A 31 11.51 -4.49 -2.95
N PHE A 32 11.35 -3.21 -3.25
CA PHE A 32 11.86 -2.58 -4.45
C PHE A 32 13.15 -1.81 -4.18
N THR A 33 14.18 -2.09 -4.96
CA THR A 33 15.52 -1.51 -4.77
C THR A 33 15.59 -0.01 -5.06
N ASP A 34 14.62 0.49 -5.83
CA ASP A 34 14.52 1.88 -6.27
C ASP A 34 13.39 2.65 -5.56
N ALA A 35 12.82 2.10 -4.48
CA ALA A 35 11.75 2.75 -3.71
C ALA A 35 12.15 4.14 -3.18
N ALA A 36 13.44 4.36 -2.88
CA ALA A 36 13.97 5.66 -2.47
C ALA A 36 13.92 6.72 -3.59
N SER A 37 13.78 6.32 -4.85
CA SER A 37 13.67 7.22 -6.00
C SER A 37 12.23 7.70 -6.24
N ILE A 38 11.26 7.29 -5.42
CA ILE A 38 9.88 7.75 -5.49
C ILE A 38 9.78 9.11 -4.80
N SER A 39 9.23 10.11 -5.49
CA SER A 39 8.97 11.43 -4.88
C SER A 39 7.99 11.32 -3.73
N SER A 40 8.16 12.13 -2.68
CA SER A 40 7.27 12.19 -1.50
C SER A 40 5.79 12.28 -1.86
N ASP A 41 5.47 13.04 -2.91
CA ASP A 41 4.10 13.32 -3.32
C ASP A 41 3.45 12.13 -4.03
N ALA A 42 4.27 11.28 -4.67
CA ALA A 42 3.82 10.08 -5.36
C ALA A 42 3.81 8.84 -4.45
N LEU A 43 4.49 8.90 -3.31
CA LEU A 43 4.68 7.75 -2.41
C LEU A 43 3.35 7.13 -1.93
N PRO A 44 2.34 7.91 -1.50
CA PRO A 44 1.04 7.34 -1.13
C PRO A 44 0.32 6.65 -2.30
N ALA A 45 0.41 7.23 -3.50
CA ALA A 45 -0.21 6.69 -4.70
C ALA A 45 0.47 5.39 -5.17
N MET A 46 1.80 5.34 -5.14
CA MET A 46 2.60 4.16 -5.50
C MET A 46 2.34 3.01 -4.53
N GLN A 47 2.29 3.29 -3.23
CA GLN A 47 1.94 2.31 -2.20
C GLN A 47 0.58 1.66 -2.48
N TRP A 48 -0.45 2.49 -2.68
CA TRP A 48 -1.78 1.99 -3.02
C TRP A 48 -1.78 1.19 -4.34
N ALA A 49 -1.11 1.68 -5.39
CA ALA A 49 -1.09 1.01 -6.69
C ALA A 49 -0.39 -0.35 -6.67
N VAL A 50 0.66 -0.49 -5.85
CA VAL A 50 1.34 -1.77 -5.63
C VAL A 50 0.47 -2.70 -4.77
N ALA A 51 -0.17 -2.18 -3.73
CA ALA A 51 -1.09 -2.94 -2.88
C ALA A 51 -2.28 -3.53 -3.66
N GLN A 52 -2.82 -2.78 -4.61
CA GLN A 52 -3.89 -3.23 -5.51
C GLN A 52 -3.38 -4.09 -6.69
N ALA A 53 -2.07 -4.38 -6.73
CA ALA A 53 -1.41 -5.12 -7.81
C ALA A 53 -1.61 -4.51 -9.21
N ILE A 54 -1.94 -3.21 -9.29
CA ILE A 54 -2.04 -2.43 -10.53
C ILE A 54 -0.63 -2.26 -11.10
N ILE A 55 0.30 -1.82 -10.26
CA ILE A 55 1.74 -1.77 -10.54
C ILE A 55 2.39 -2.95 -9.81
N ARG A 56 3.25 -3.69 -10.50
CA ARG A 56 3.95 -4.86 -9.95
C ARG A 56 5.46 -4.69 -9.91
N GLY A 57 5.99 -3.75 -10.70
CA GLY A 57 7.42 -3.65 -10.99
C GLY A 57 7.93 -4.78 -11.86
N ASP A 58 9.21 -4.72 -12.16
CA ASP A 58 9.99 -5.76 -12.85
C ASP A 58 11.38 -5.84 -12.21
N ASN A 59 11.93 -7.05 -12.06
CA ASN A 59 13.27 -7.26 -11.47
C ASN A 59 13.50 -6.47 -10.14
N PHE A 60 12.52 -6.52 -9.24
CA PHE A 60 12.53 -5.78 -7.96
C PHE A 60 12.67 -4.26 -8.11
N GLN A 61 12.24 -3.68 -9.24
CA GLN A 61 12.27 -2.23 -9.51
C GLN A 61 10.90 -1.73 -9.98
N LEU A 62 10.54 -0.50 -9.58
CA LEU A 62 9.33 0.20 -10.01
C LEU A 62 9.59 1.18 -11.17
N ASN A 63 10.85 1.57 -11.36
CA ASN A 63 11.33 2.58 -12.29
C ASN A 63 10.55 3.90 -12.24
N PRO A 64 10.39 4.54 -11.06
CA PRO A 64 9.50 5.70 -10.88
C PRO A 64 9.93 6.95 -11.65
N GLN A 65 11.22 7.03 -12.03
CA GLN A 65 11.79 8.14 -12.79
C GLN A 65 11.72 7.94 -14.31
N SER A 66 11.34 6.74 -14.76
CA SER A 66 11.26 6.40 -16.18
C SER A 66 9.82 6.50 -16.68
N GLY A 67 9.66 6.82 -17.97
CA GLY A 67 8.35 6.83 -18.61
C GLY A 67 7.75 5.42 -18.74
N ALA A 68 6.42 5.32 -18.64
CA ALA A 68 5.69 4.09 -18.94
C ALA A 68 5.60 3.86 -20.45
N THR A 69 5.78 2.61 -20.89
CA THR A 69 5.48 2.23 -22.28
C THR A 69 3.96 2.18 -22.50
N ARG A 70 3.52 2.24 -23.76
CA ARG A 70 2.09 2.08 -24.11
C ARG A 70 1.52 0.76 -23.60
N ALA A 71 2.31 -0.32 -23.66
CA ALA A 71 1.89 -1.64 -23.18
C ALA A 71 1.71 -1.66 -21.67
N SER A 72 2.65 -1.08 -20.91
CA SER A 72 2.54 -1.02 -19.44
C SER A 72 1.39 -0.12 -19.00
N ALA A 73 1.17 1.02 -19.66
CA ALA A 73 0.02 1.88 -19.40
C ALA A 73 -1.32 1.16 -19.64
N CYS A 74 -1.43 0.42 -20.76
CA CYS A 74 -2.62 -0.37 -21.05
C CYS A 74 -2.85 -1.48 -20.01
N ALA A 75 -1.77 -2.16 -19.59
CA ALA A 75 -1.85 -3.17 -18.54
C ALA A 75 -2.29 -2.60 -17.19
N MET A 76 -1.82 -1.41 -16.82
CA MET A 76 -2.26 -0.70 -15.61
C MET A 76 -3.74 -0.35 -15.67
N LEU A 77 -4.19 0.22 -16.79
CA LEU A 77 -5.61 0.55 -17.00
C LEU A 77 -6.50 -0.70 -16.94
N HIS A 78 -6.11 -1.78 -17.62
CA HIS A 78 -6.85 -3.03 -17.58
C HIS A 78 -6.98 -3.58 -16.16
N ARG A 79 -5.88 -3.58 -15.39
CA ARG A 79 -5.91 -4.05 -14.00
C ARG A 79 -6.84 -3.18 -13.17
N PHE A 80 -6.72 -1.86 -13.28
CA PHE A 80 -7.55 -0.92 -12.53
C PHE A 80 -9.06 -1.09 -12.74
N PHE A 81 -9.50 -1.42 -13.97
CA PHE A 81 -10.92 -1.61 -14.25
C PHE A 81 -11.45 -3.02 -13.97
N VAL A 82 -10.56 -4.02 -13.88
CA VAL A 82 -10.94 -5.43 -13.70
C VAL A 82 -10.84 -5.87 -12.24
N THR A 83 -10.04 -5.18 -11.42
CA THR A 83 -10.01 -5.33 -9.95
C THR A 83 -11.17 -4.60 -9.29
#